data_AF-A0A9N8ZCF2-F1
#
_entry.id   AF-A0A9N8ZCF2-F1
#
_cell.length_a   1.000
_cell.length_b   1.000
_cell.length_c   1.000
_cell.angle_alpha   90.00
_cell.angle_beta   90.00
_cell.angle_gamma   90.00
#
_symmetry.space_group_name_H-M   'P 1'
#
loop_
_entity.id
_entity.type
_entity.pdbx_description
1 polymer ?
#
loop_
_entity_poly.entity_id
_entity_poly.type
_entity_poly.pdbx_seq_one_letter_code
_entity_poly.pdbx_strand_id
1 'polypeptide(L)'
;MDRPAFLENKVVNALQVNPLNVNLRILCPQFYTFAIKYLELYEDPDLAEILIKSKKIRSLEIFDRAKRIYEDHNEFIEKLDDGEQLTVDLEWLLTKLLEKILISFGIINVHF
;
A
#
# COMPACT_ATOMS: atom_id res chain seq x y z
N MET A 1 29.41 2.86 -0.34
CA MET A 1 28.35 2.94 -1.36
C MET A 1 27.22 3.67 -0.70
N ASP A 2 26.84 4.83 -1.23
CA ASP A 2 25.74 5.59 -0.67
C ASP A 2 24.42 4.91 -1.04
N ARG A 3 23.51 4.85 -0.07
CA ARG A 3 22.20 4.26 -0.23
C ARG A 3 21.39 5.08 -1.26
N PRO A 4 20.52 4.47 -2.10
CA PRO A 4 19.68 5.21 -3.03
C PRO A 4 18.86 6.29 -2.33
N ALA A 5 18.61 7.41 -3.01
CA ALA A 5 17.90 8.57 -2.44
C ALA A 5 16.53 8.21 -1.83
N PHE A 6 15.78 7.29 -2.45
CA PHE A 6 14.49 6.85 -1.92
C PHE A 6 14.58 5.99 -0.64
N LEU A 7 15.78 5.58 -0.22
CA LEU A 7 16.01 4.87 1.05
C LEU A 7 16.94 5.66 1.98
N GLU A 8 17.21 6.94 1.72
CA GLU A 8 18.04 7.76 2.59
C GLU A 8 17.49 7.79 4.04
N ASN A 9 18.35 8.09 5.01
CA ASN A 9 17.97 8.06 6.44
C ASN A 9 16.74 8.92 6.75
N LYS A 10 16.56 10.05 6.06
CA LYS A 10 15.36 10.90 6.21
C LYS A 10 14.08 10.15 5.85
N VAL A 11 14.08 9.41 4.74
CA VAL A 11 12.93 8.60 4.31
C VAL A 11 12.71 7.43 5.25
N VAL A 12 13.77 6.71 5.62
CA VAL A 12 13.68 5.56 6.55
C VAL A 12 13.14 6.00 7.92
N ASN A 13 13.61 7.12 8.45
CA ASN A 13 13.09 7.69 9.69
C ASN A 13 11.61 8.08 9.56
N ALA A 14 11.20 8.65 8.43
CA ALA A 14 9.80 9.00 8.20
C ALA A 14 8.90 7.73 8.16
N LEU A 15 9.36 6.66 7.51
CA LEU A 15 8.67 5.37 7.49
C LEU A 15 8.56 4.75 8.88
N GLN A 16 9.58 4.91 9.71
CA GLN A 16 9.58 4.41 11.08
C GLN A 16 8.61 5.21 11.98
N VAL A 17 8.50 6.53 11.78
CA VAL A 17 7.61 7.40 12.59
C VAL A 17 6.15 7.23 12.18
N ASN A 18 5.83 7.41 10.91
CA ASN A 18 4.48 7.19 10.39
C ASN A 18 4.53 6.86 8.90
N PRO A 19 4.45 5.57 8.52
CA PRO A 19 4.57 5.16 7.13
C PRO A 19 3.38 5.63 6.28
N LEU A 20 2.22 5.95 6.85
CA LEU A 20 1.04 6.43 6.10
C LEU A 20 1.22 7.84 5.54
N ASN A 21 2.07 8.65 6.17
CA ASN A 21 2.34 10.03 5.74
C ASN A 21 3.40 10.14 4.64
N VAL A 22 4.09 9.03 4.33
CA VAL A 22 5.13 9.01 3.29
C VAL A 22 4.49 8.81 1.92
N ASN A 23 4.78 9.73 0.99
CA ASN A 23 4.40 9.61 -0.41
C ASN A 23 5.42 8.73 -1.14
N LEU A 24 5.14 7.43 -1.23
CA LEU A 24 6.01 6.47 -1.89
C LEU A 24 6.07 6.71 -3.39
N ARG A 25 4.96 7.12 -4.01
CA ARG A 25 4.89 7.40 -5.44
C ARG A 25 5.90 8.45 -5.90
N ILE A 26 6.01 9.56 -5.16
CA ILE A 26 6.96 10.64 -5.48
C ILE A 26 8.40 10.18 -5.25
N LEU A 27 8.65 9.39 -4.20
CA LEU A 27 10.00 8.90 -3.88
C LEU A 27 10.49 7.87 -4.92
N CYS A 28 9.64 6.89 -5.22
CA CYS A 28 9.87 5.86 -6.20
C CYS A 28 8.55 5.11 -6.46
N PRO A 29 7.96 5.15 -7.66
CA PRO A 29 6.72 4.43 -7.96
C PRO A 29 6.80 2.92 -7.68
N GLN A 30 7.98 2.31 -7.79
CA GLN A 30 8.20 0.88 -7.47
C GLN A 30 8.96 0.69 -6.15
N PHE A 31 8.62 1.50 -5.14
CA PHE A 31 9.35 1.62 -3.88
C PHE A 31 9.71 0.26 -3.25
N TYR A 32 8.71 -0.58 -2.92
CA TYR A 32 9.00 -1.84 -2.23
C TYR A 32 9.74 -2.82 -3.12
N THR A 33 9.47 -2.85 -4.42
CA THR A 33 10.16 -3.71 -5.37
C THR A 33 11.66 -3.39 -5.42
N PHE A 34 12.03 -2.11 -5.50
CA PHE A 34 13.45 -1.74 -5.50
C PHE A 34 14.08 -1.82 -4.11
N ALA A 35 13.32 -1.59 -3.04
CA ALA A 35 13.81 -1.79 -1.68
C ALA A 35 14.17 -3.26 -1.41
N ILE A 36 13.37 -4.21 -1.91
CA ILE A 36 13.69 -5.65 -1.84
C ILE A 36 14.97 -5.96 -2.60
N LYS A 37 15.10 -5.49 -3.85
CA LYS A 37 16.32 -5.68 -4.65
C LYS A 37 17.56 -5.09 -3.98
N TYR A 38 17.40 -3.97 -3.30
CA TYR A 38 18.48 -3.38 -2.50
C TYR A 38 18.88 -4.32 -1.35
N LEU A 39 17.91 -4.83 -0.59
CA LEU A 39 18.18 -5.75 0.53
C LEU A 39 18.82 -7.07 0.08
N GLU A 40 18.48 -7.57 -1.11
CA GLU A 40 19.11 -8.76 -1.72
C GLU A 40 20.61 -8.55 -2.00
N LEU A 41 21.04 -7.31 -2.23
CA LEU A 41 22.43 -6.98 -2.56
C LEU A 41 23.27 -6.59 -1.34
N TYR A 42 22.64 -5.96 -0.34
CA TYR A 42 23.35 -5.27 0.74
C TYR A 42 23.07 -5.80 2.15
N GLU A 43 22.13 -6.76 2.32
CA GLU A 43 21.83 -7.42 3.59
C GLU A 43 21.77 -6.45 4.80
N ASP A 44 20.72 -5.63 4.87
CA ASP A 44 20.50 -4.63 5.93
C ASP A 44 19.29 -5.02 6.79
N PRO A 45 19.47 -5.78 7.89
CA PRO A 45 18.37 -6.32 8.69
C PRO A 45 17.52 -5.24 9.35
N ASP A 46 18.14 -4.13 9.77
CA ASP A 46 17.45 -3.02 10.42
C ASP A 46 16.51 -2.32 9.41
N LEU A 47 17.00 -2.07 8.20
CA LEU A 47 16.18 -1.55 7.11
C LEU A 47 15.05 -2.53 6.75
N ALA A 48 15.34 -3.83 6.69
CA ALA A 48 14.34 -4.86 6.40
C ALA A 48 13.20 -4.85 7.44
N GLU A 49 13.53 -4.75 8.73
CA GLU A 49 12.52 -4.68 9.79
C GLU A 49 11.62 -3.44 9.64
N ILE A 50 12.20 -2.27 9.33
CA ILE A 50 11.46 -1.04 9.11
C ILE A 50 10.53 -1.18 7.90
N LEU A 51 11.02 -1.71 6.78
CA LEU A 51 10.24 -1.91 5.56
C LEU A 51 9.10 -2.90 5.77
N ILE A 52 9.32 -4.00 6.51
CA ILE A 52 8.28 -4.98 6.85
C ILE A 52 7.19 -4.33 7.71
N LYS A 53 7.57 -3.59 8.76
CA LYS A 53 6.62 -2.89 9.64
C LYS A 53 5.81 -1.85 8.84
N SER A 54 6.49 -1.04 8.05
CA SER A 54 5.89 -0.06 7.14
C SER A 54 4.86 -0.70 6.22
N LYS A 55 5.25 -1.79 5.53
CA LYS A 55 4.38 -2.49 4.58
C LYS A 55 3.13 -3.05 5.27
N LYS A 56 3.28 -3.67 6.44
CA LYS A 56 2.15 -4.20 7.21
C LYS A 56 1.14 -3.12 7.59
N ILE A 57 1.60 -1.99 8.12
CA ILE A 57 0.75 -0.86 8.51
C ILE A 57 0.00 -0.32 7.29
N ARG A 58 0.71 -0.08 6.19
CA ARG A 58 0.11 0.45 4.95
C ARG A 58 -0.86 -0.53 4.30
N SER A 59 -0.56 -1.83 4.29
CA SER A 59 -1.48 -2.87 3.80
C SER A 59 -2.77 -2.94 4.61
N LEU A 60 -2.70 -2.81 5.93
CA LEU A 60 -3.91 -2.78 6.76
C LEU A 60 -4.76 -1.53 6.46
N GLU A 61 -4.13 -0.37 6.32
CA GLU A 61 -4.84 0.87 5.97
C GLU A 61 -5.48 0.80 4.58
N ILE A 62 -4.79 0.22 3.60
CA ILE A 62 -5.33 -0.05 2.25
C ILE A 62 -6.60 -0.90 2.35
N PHE A 63 -6.54 -2.00 3.10
CA PHE A 63 -7.67 -2.91 3.29
C PHE A 63 -8.85 -2.23 3.99
N ASP A 64 -8.57 -1.48 5.06
CA ASP A 64 -9.60 -0.78 5.82
C ASP A 64 -10.28 0.31 4.98
N ARG A 65 -9.53 1.02 4.11
CA ARG A 65 -10.09 1.99 3.15
C ARG A 65 -10.88 1.32 2.03
N ALA A 66 -10.41 0.19 1.49
CA ALA A 66 -11.15 -0.53 0.45
C ALA A 66 -12.57 -0.93 0.89
N LYS A 67 -12.79 -1.14 2.20
CA LYS A 67 -14.11 -1.38 2.78
C LYS A 67 -14.98 -0.13 2.92
N ARG A 68 -14.39 1.06 2.97
CA ARG A 68 -15.09 2.35 3.17
C ARG A 68 -15.40 3.00 1.82
N ILE A 69 -16.18 2.30 1.00
CA ILE A 69 -16.45 2.59 -0.42
C ILE A 69 -16.97 4.04 -0.68
N TYR A 70 -17.57 4.68 0.32
CA TYR A 70 -18.18 6.01 0.20
C TYR A 70 -17.29 7.17 0.67
N GLU A 71 -16.10 6.90 1.18
CA GLU A 71 -15.17 7.94 1.63
C GLU A 71 -14.24 8.38 0.48
N ASP A 72 -13.92 9.68 0.44
CA ASP A 72 -12.87 10.18 -0.46
C ASP A 72 -11.51 9.68 0.02
N HIS A 73 -10.90 8.80 -0.79
CA HIS A 73 -9.61 8.18 -0.51
C HIS A 73 -8.49 8.68 -1.43
N ASN A 74 -8.77 9.67 -2.27
CA ASN A 74 -7.86 10.09 -3.34
C ASN A 74 -6.48 10.49 -2.80
N GLU A 75 -6.43 11.28 -1.72
CA GLU A 75 -5.16 11.75 -1.14
C GLU A 75 -4.26 10.61 -0.63
N PHE A 76 -4.83 9.51 -0.15
CA PHE A 76 -4.04 8.36 0.30
C PHE A 76 -3.61 7.49 -0.88
N ILE A 77 -4.52 7.23 -1.82
CA ILE A 77 -4.26 6.38 -3.01
C ILE A 77 -3.13 6.99 -3.88
N GLU A 78 -3.09 8.32 -3.99
CA GLU A 78 -2.04 9.04 -4.73
C GLU A 78 -0.64 8.86 -4.15
N LYS A 79 -0.52 8.49 -2.87
CA LYS A 79 0.75 8.28 -2.16
C LYS A 79 1.28 6.85 -2.28
N LEU A 80 0.50 5.94 -2.87
CA LEU A 80 0.82 4.52 -2.96
C LEU A 80 1.88 4.23 -4.02
N ASP A 81 2.74 3.25 -3.74
CA ASP A 81 3.57 2.67 -4.79
C ASP A 81 2.72 1.80 -5.73
N ASP A 82 3.25 1.42 -6.88
CA ASP A 82 2.52 0.70 -7.93
C ASP A 82 2.00 -0.65 -7.45
N GLY A 83 2.75 -1.34 -6.58
CA GLY A 83 2.33 -2.61 -5.98
C GLY A 83 1.17 -2.43 -5.00
N GLU A 84 1.18 -1.35 -4.23
CA GLU A 84 0.06 -0.95 -3.36
C GLU A 84 -1.18 -0.55 -4.16
N GLN A 85 -1.03 0.19 -5.27
CA GLN A 85 -2.16 0.51 -6.16
C GLN A 85 -2.81 -0.74 -6.75
N LEU A 86 -1.99 -1.69 -7.23
CA LEU A 86 -2.51 -2.97 -7.70
C LEU A 86 -3.28 -3.73 -6.60
N THR A 87 -2.81 -3.65 -5.35
CA THR A 87 -3.52 -4.26 -4.22
C THR A 87 -4.89 -3.61 -4.01
N VAL A 88 -4.99 -2.27 -4.05
CA VAL A 88 -6.26 -1.54 -3.97
C VAL A 88 -7.21 -1.99 -5.09
N ASP A 89 -6.73 -2.00 -6.33
CA ASP A 89 -7.56 -2.34 -7.50
C ASP A 89 -8.12 -3.76 -7.41
N LEU A 90 -7.30 -4.72 -6.98
CA LEU A 90 -7.71 -6.12 -6.79
C LEU A 90 -8.77 -6.27 -5.70
N GLU A 91 -8.59 -5.60 -4.56
CA GLU A 91 -9.58 -5.60 -3.47
C GLU A 91 -10.91 -4.98 -3.92
N TRP A 92 -10.87 -3.87 -4.66
CA TRP A 92 -12.06 -3.23 -5.22
C TRP A 92 -12.80 -4.13 -6.21
N LEU A 93 -12.07 -4.79 -7.11
CA LEU A 93 -12.64 -5.74 -8.06
C LEU A 93 -13.29 -6.93 -7.36
N LEU A 94 -12.63 -7.47 -6.32
CA LEU A 94 -13.15 -8.57 -5.53
C LEU A 94 -14.45 -8.19 -4.82
N THR A 95 -14.50 -7.04 -4.15
CA THR A 95 -15.71 -6.55 -3.48
C THR A 95 -16.86 -6.38 -4.46
N LYS A 96 -16.63 -5.73 -5.62
CA LYS A 96 -17.67 -5.56 -6.66
C LYS A 96 -18.15 -6.89 -7.23
N LEU A 97 -17.26 -7.86 -7.40
CA LEU A 97 -17.62 -9.20 -7.89
C LEU A 97 -18.48 -9.93 -6.86
N LEU A 98 -18.10 -9.90 -5.59
CA LEU A 98 -18.86 -10.52 -4.49
C LEU A 98 -20.26 -9.90 -4.38
N GLU A 99 -20.39 -8.57 -4.43
CA GLU A 99 -21.69 -7.89 -4.43
C GLU A 99 -22.57 -8.37 -5.59
N LYS A 100 -22.05 -8.42 -6.82
CA LYS A 100 -22.78 -8.92 -7.99
C LYS A 100 -23.26 -10.37 -7.79
N ILE A 101 -22.40 -11.22 -7.25
CA ILE A 101 -22.74 -12.62 -6.96
C ILE A 101 -23.87 -12.69 -5.93
N LEU A 102 -23.76 -11.97 -4.82
CA LEU A 102 -24.76 -11.97 -3.76
C LEU A 102 -26.13 -11.45 -4.24
N ILE A 103 -26.13 -10.42 -5.11
CA ILE A 103 -27.34 -9.93 -5.78
C ILE A 103 -27.95 -11.01 -6.68
N SER A 104 -27.13 -11.70 -7.48
CA SER A 104 -27.61 -12.76 -8.38
C SER A 104 -28.26 -13.94 -7.65
N PHE A 105 -27.82 -14.22 -6.42
CA PHE A 105 -28.41 -15.22 -5.53
C PHE A 105 -29.56 -14.69 -4.66
N GLY A 106 -29.92 -13.40 -4.76
CA GLY A 106 -30.96 -12.78 -3.94
C GLY A 106 -30.63 -12.66 -2.46
N ILE A 107 -29.34 -12.76 -2.08
CA ILE A 107 -28.88 -12.70 -0.69
C ILE A 107 -28.92 -11.25 -0.16
N ILE A 108 -28.65 -10.28 -1.04
CA ILE A 108 -28.73 -8.85 -0.73
C ILE A 108 -29.61 -8.14 -1.77
N ASN A 109 -30.43 -7.19 -1.32
CA ASN A 109 -31.22 -6.31 -2.18
C ASN A 109 -30.61 -4.91 -2.13
N VAL A 110 -30.15 -4.39 -3.26
CA VAL A 110 -29.70 -3.00 -3.38
C VAL A 110 -30.84 -2.21 -4.00
N HIS A 111 -31.63 -1.53 -3.15
CA HIS A 111 -32.50 -0.47 -3.63
C HIS A 111 -31.62 0.77 -3.88
N PHE A 112 -31.47 1.14 -5.14
CA PHE A 112 -30.92 2.44 -5.54
C PHE A 112 -31.90 3.57 -5.19
#